data_AF-A0A7J6T3Q1-F1
#
_entry.id   AF-A0A7J6T3Q1-F1
#
_cell.length_a   1.000
_cell.length_b   1.000
_cell.length_c   1.000
_cell.angle_alpha   90.00
_cell.angle_beta   90.00
_cell.angle_gamma   90.00
#
_symmetry.space_group_name_H-M   'P 1'
#
loop_
_entity.id
_entity.type
_entity.pdbx_description
1 polymer ?
#
loop_
_entity_poly.entity_id
_entity_poly.type
_entity_poly.pdbx_seq_one_letter_code
_entity_poly.pdbx_strand_id
1 'polypeptide(L)'
;MAGRNSERIIKEVQARGGAPHKDQIVVADVSDSESIKKMAQRTRLVMNCVGPYRHFGEAVVSACAEVGTDYMDLCGEPEFIEKMQLKYTETAKSSGAIVMNACAFDSVPADLGFQLMRDRLARDGGVPVSIESFLRNLYGPKGYVGHYATYECAVYGMGSVGELRAVRKSLQSQGMKPKLNRVGPALKHHPGFFQDDRVPGMLCMNFLGSDRSVVQRTQDMQTLADSTYQGFYHNCYLAVQNTLTNKLAFIIFGGLVNFLCKYTWGRDLLLK
;
A
#
# COMPACT_ATOMS: atom_id res chain seq x y z
N MET A 1 -2.61 -14.89 18.71
CA MET A 1 -1.82 -14.78 17.46
C MET A 1 -2.22 -15.91 16.54
N ALA A 2 -2.11 -15.75 15.22
CA ALA A 2 -2.49 -16.79 14.27
C ALA A 2 -1.37 -17.06 13.26
N GLY A 3 -1.30 -18.31 12.78
CA GLY A 3 -0.42 -18.70 11.69
C GLY A 3 -0.37 -20.22 11.51
N ARG A 4 0.23 -20.68 10.41
CA ARG A 4 0.20 -22.10 10.00
C ARG A 4 0.94 -23.08 10.93
N ASN A 5 1.82 -22.61 11.80
CA ASN A 5 2.60 -23.46 12.71
C ASN A 5 2.60 -22.87 14.13
N SER A 6 1.83 -23.48 15.02
CA SER A 6 1.65 -23.04 16.40
C SER A 6 2.94 -23.11 17.22
N GLU A 7 3.75 -24.16 17.04
CA GLU A 7 5.03 -24.32 17.75
C GLU A 7 6.01 -23.20 17.42
N ARG A 8 6.09 -22.81 16.14
CA ARG A 8 6.93 -21.70 15.69
C ARG A 8 6.46 -20.38 16.30
N ILE A 9 5.16 -20.14 16.37
CA ILE A 9 4.60 -18.94 17.03
C ILE A 9 5.00 -18.92 18.50
N ILE A 10 4.81 -20.03 19.22
CA ILE A 10 5.19 -20.15 20.64
C ILE A 10 6.66 -19.82 20.83
N LYS A 11 7.54 -20.42 20.01
CA LYS A 11 8.99 -20.24 20.08
C LYS A 11 9.40 -18.78 19.81
N GLU A 12 8.82 -18.13 18.80
CA GLU A 12 9.11 -16.73 18.47
C GLU A 12 8.64 -15.76 19.57
N VAL A 13 7.48 -16.02 20.18
CA VAL A 13 6.98 -15.22 21.30
C VAL A 13 7.92 -15.34 22.50
N GLN A 14 8.36 -16.56 22.83
CA GLN A 14 9.32 -16.80 23.91
C GLN A 14 10.67 -16.15 23.64
N ALA A 15 11.19 -16.26 22.42
CA ALA A 15 12.48 -15.67 22.03
C ALA A 15 12.48 -14.13 22.13
N ARG A 16 11.30 -13.49 22.02
CA ARG A 16 11.11 -12.04 22.19
C ARG A 16 10.77 -11.64 23.63
N GLY A 17 10.87 -12.57 24.60
CA GLY A 17 10.59 -12.32 26.01
C GLY A 17 9.11 -12.31 26.39
N GLY A 18 8.21 -12.73 25.49
CA GLY A 18 6.79 -12.84 25.76
C GLY A 18 6.39 -14.19 26.40
N ALA A 19 5.25 -14.21 27.08
CA ALA A 19 4.63 -15.44 27.61
C ALA A 19 3.53 -15.93 26.65
N PRO A 20 3.71 -17.06 25.94
CA PRO A 20 2.71 -17.53 24.99
C PRO A 20 1.49 -18.14 25.71
N HIS A 21 0.31 -17.58 25.47
CA HIS A 21 -0.96 -18.19 25.87
C HIS A 21 -1.41 -19.18 24.81
N LYS A 22 -1.18 -20.49 25.04
CA LYS A 22 -1.48 -21.55 24.05
C LYS A 22 -2.92 -21.50 23.55
N ASP A 23 -3.89 -21.20 24.42
CA ASP A 23 -5.32 -21.13 24.08
C ASP A 23 -5.69 -19.94 23.17
N GLN A 24 -4.78 -18.95 23.07
CA GLN A 24 -4.89 -17.77 22.20
C GLN A 24 -4.11 -17.90 20.89
N ILE A 25 -3.51 -19.06 20.64
CA ILE A 25 -2.84 -19.37 19.37
C ILE A 25 -3.83 -20.08 18.46
N VAL A 26 -4.00 -19.55 17.25
CA VAL A 26 -4.91 -20.09 16.24
C VAL A 26 -4.07 -20.62 15.08
N VAL A 27 -4.30 -21.87 14.70
CA VAL A 27 -3.74 -22.39 13.45
C VAL A 27 -4.56 -21.82 12.30
N ALA A 28 -3.88 -21.07 11.43
CA ALA A 28 -4.47 -20.41 10.27
C ALA A 28 -3.53 -20.60 9.09
N ASP A 29 -3.96 -21.41 8.12
CA ASP A 29 -3.23 -21.68 6.89
C ASP A 29 -4.02 -21.15 5.71
N VAL A 30 -3.40 -20.28 4.92
CA VAL A 30 -4.04 -19.63 3.77
C VAL A 30 -4.37 -20.60 2.64
N SER A 31 -3.80 -21.82 2.64
CA SER A 31 -4.23 -22.91 1.74
C SER A 31 -5.44 -23.70 2.26
N ASP A 32 -5.86 -23.47 3.51
CA ASP A 32 -7.06 -24.06 4.12
C ASP A 32 -8.06 -22.95 4.44
N SER A 33 -9.03 -22.75 3.54
CA SER A 33 -10.07 -21.73 3.67
C SER A 33 -10.89 -21.86 4.96
N GLU A 34 -11.11 -23.09 5.44
CA GLU A 34 -11.88 -23.33 6.65
C GLU A 34 -11.10 -22.89 7.89
N SER A 35 -9.77 -23.07 7.89
CA SER A 35 -8.91 -22.57 8.96
C SER A 35 -8.93 -21.03 9.06
N ILE A 36 -8.90 -20.33 7.92
CA ILE A 36 -8.95 -18.87 7.88
C ILE A 36 -10.32 -18.36 8.32
N LYS A 37 -11.41 -19.01 7.88
CA LYS A 37 -12.76 -18.66 8.30
C LYS A 37 -12.96 -18.83 9.80
N LYS A 38 -12.51 -19.95 10.38
CA LYS A 38 -12.53 -20.19 11.83
C LYS A 38 -11.72 -19.14 12.59
N MET A 39 -10.57 -18.74 12.06
CA MET A 39 -9.77 -17.66 12.66
C MET A 39 -10.54 -16.34 12.66
N ALA A 40 -11.13 -15.95 11.52
CA ALA A 40 -11.87 -14.70 11.39
C ALA A 40 -13.06 -14.65 12.36
N GLN A 41 -13.85 -15.72 12.46
CA GLN A 41 -15.02 -15.81 13.37
C GLN A 41 -14.68 -15.68 14.86
N ARG A 42 -13.43 -15.95 15.27
CA ARG A 42 -13.00 -15.87 16.68
C ARG A 42 -12.63 -14.46 17.13
N THR A 43 -12.63 -13.48 16.24
CA THR A 43 -12.20 -12.11 16.55
C THR A 43 -13.12 -11.08 15.92
N ARG A 44 -13.05 -9.85 16.45
CA ARG A 44 -13.70 -8.68 15.87
C ARG A 44 -12.85 -8.02 14.79
N LEU A 45 -11.52 -8.14 14.91
CA LEU A 45 -10.54 -7.54 14.00
C LEU A 45 -9.41 -8.52 13.71
N VAL A 46 -9.04 -8.63 12.44
CA VAL A 46 -7.83 -9.32 11.96
C VAL A 46 -6.81 -8.28 11.49
N MET A 47 -5.66 -8.24 12.16
CA MET A 47 -4.49 -7.47 11.72
C MET A 47 -3.55 -8.38 10.91
N ASN A 48 -3.68 -8.35 9.59
CA ASN A 48 -2.92 -9.23 8.71
C ASN A 48 -1.51 -8.68 8.47
N CYS A 49 -0.50 -9.36 9.01
CA CYS A 49 0.92 -9.05 8.83
C CYS A 49 1.63 -10.04 7.90
N VAL A 50 0.89 -10.81 7.10
CA VAL A 50 1.42 -11.86 6.21
C VAL A 50 1.44 -11.37 4.77
N GLY A 51 2.64 -11.04 4.28
CA GLY A 51 2.90 -10.75 2.88
C GLY A 51 3.78 -11.81 2.20
N PRO A 52 3.94 -11.78 0.87
CA PRO A 52 3.31 -10.84 -0.08
C PRO A 52 1.78 -10.98 -0.16
N TYR A 53 1.06 -9.85 -0.13
CA TYR A 53 -0.41 -9.84 -0.01
C TYR A 53 -1.09 -10.31 -1.28
N ARG A 54 -0.47 -10.07 -2.45
CA ARG A 54 -0.95 -10.64 -3.73
C ARG A 54 -1.11 -12.16 -3.72
N HIS A 55 -0.34 -12.86 -2.89
CA HIS A 55 -0.36 -14.32 -2.80
C HIS A 55 -1.19 -14.82 -1.63
N PHE A 56 -1.09 -14.17 -0.48
CA PHE A 56 -1.64 -14.68 0.78
C PHE A 56 -2.78 -13.84 1.36
N GLY A 57 -2.98 -12.61 0.88
CA GLY A 57 -3.90 -11.65 1.48
C GLY A 57 -5.37 -11.90 1.12
N GLU A 58 -5.67 -12.33 -0.10
CA GLU A 58 -7.05 -12.39 -0.61
C GLU A 58 -7.92 -13.37 0.19
N ALA A 59 -7.39 -14.53 0.57
CA ALA A 59 -8.10 -15.51 1.39
C ALA A 59 -8.55 -14.94 2.75
N VAL A 60 -7.70 -14.11 3.36
CA VAL A 60 -7.99 -13.47 4.66
C VAL A 60 -9.04 -12.37 4.49
N VAL A 61 -8.92 -11.54 3.46
CA VAL A 61 -9.91 -10.48 3.16
C VAL A 61 -11.28 -11.08 2.86
N SER A 62 -11.35 -12.10 2.01
CA SER A 62 -12.60 -12.79 1.66
C SER A 62 -13.29 -13.33 2.90
N ALA A 63 -12.56 -14.09 3.73
CA ALA A 63 -13.12 -14.67 4.95
C ALA A 63 -13.62 -13.60 5.93
N CYS A 64 -12.85 -12.53 6.15
CA CYS A 64 -13.26 -11.43 7.03
C CYS A 64 -14.51 -10.72 6.50
N ALA A 65 -14.53 -10.38 5.20
CA ALA A 65 -15.67 -9.75 4.55
C ALA A 65 -16.93 -10.63 4.57
N GLU A 66 -16.81 -11.95 4.42
CA GLU A 66 -17.94 -12.87 4.44
C GLU A 66 -18.54 -13.06 5.83
N VAL A 67 -17.71 -13.15 6.88
CA VAL A 67 -18.18 -13.43 8.25
C VAL A 67 -18.52 -12.19 9.06
N GLY A 68 -18.23 -10.98 8.55
CA GLY A 68 -18.49 -9.73 9.27
C GLY A 68 -17.38 -9.33 10.25
N THR A 69 -16.16 -9.84 10.06
CA THR A 69 -15.00 -9.50 10.89
C THR A 69 -14.23 -8.35 10.25
N ASP A 70 -13.83 -7.34 11.03
CA ASP A 70 -13.02 -6.24 10.52
C ASP A 70 -11.62 -6.73 10.13
N TYR A 71 -11.05 -6.10 9.11
CA TYR A 71 -9.75 -6.43 8.55
C TYR A 71 -8.88 -5.18 8.43
N MET A 72 -7.62 -5.31 8.83
CA MET A 72 -6.59 -4.33 8.48
C MET A 72 -5.26 -4.99 8.10
N ASP A 73 -4.48 -4.32 7.27
CA ASP A 73 -3.13 -4.77 6.88
C ASP A 73 -2.11 -3.63 6.73
N LEU A 74 -0.85 -4.00 6.52
CA LEU A 74 0.25 -3.09 6.19
C LEU A 74 0.66 -3.16 4.71
N CYS A 75 -0.27 -3.49 3.80
CA CYS A 75 0.03 -3.74 2.40
C CYS A 75 0.52 -2.49 1.67
N GLY A 76 1.61 -2.63 0.90
CA GLY A 76 2.17 -1.61 0.02
C GLY A 76 1.96 -1.88 -1.47
N GLU A 77 1.07 -2.80 -1.84
CA GLU A 77 0.86 -3.28 -3.22
C GLU A 77 -0.43 -2.70 -3.82
N PRO A 78 -0.36 -1.68 -4.71
CA PRO A 78 -1.55 -1.01 -5.25
C PRO A 78 -2.55 -1.93 -5.95
N GLU A 79 -2.04 -2.93 -6.67
CA GLU A 79 -2.86 -3.89 -7.40
C GLU A 79 -3.75 -4.67 -6.43
N PHE A 80 -3.17 -5.25 -5.38
CA PHE A 80 -3.89 -5.97 -4.34
C PHE A 80 -4.93 -5.07 -3.67
N ILE A 81 -4.52 -3.86 -3.23
CA ILE A 81 -5.38 -2.90 -2.53
C ILE A 81 -6.63 -2.57 -3.36
N GLU A 82 -6.44 -2.21 -4.64
CA GLU A 82 -7.52 -1.84 -5.54
C GLU A 82 -8.37 -3.06 -5.97
N LYS A 83 -7.76 -4.25 -6.07
CA LYS A 83 -8.47 -5.50 -6.39
C LYS A 83 -9.37 -5.94 -5.24
N MET A 84 -8.92 -5.81 -3.99
CA MET A 84 -9.74 -6.12 -2.82
C MET A 84 -10.95 -5.19 -2.73
N GLN A 85 -10.74 -3.89 -2.99
CA GLN A 85 -11.84 -2.92 -3.11
C GLN A 85 -12.84 -3.37 -4.18
N LEU A 86 -12.37 -3.69 -5.39
CA LEU A 86 -13.24 -4.10 -6.50
C LEU A 86 -14.07 -5.34 -6.18
N LYS A 87 -13.47 -6.33 -5.50
CA LYS A 87 -14.11 -7.63 -5.24
C LYS A 87 -15.02 -7.65 -4.02
N TYR A 88 -14.63 -7.00 -2.93
CA TYR A 88 -15.20 -7.26 -1.61
C TYR A 88 -15.95 -6.08 -0.98
N THR A 89 -16.02 -4.92 -1.66
CA THR A 89 -16.75 -3.75 -1.13
C THR A 89 -18.21 -4.09 -0.79
N GLU A 90 -18.95 -4.74 -1.70
CA GLU A 90 -20.38 -5.05 -1.47
C GLU A 90 -20.57 -6.17 -0.44
N THR A 91 -19.69 -7.18 -0.42
CA THR A 91 -19.71 -8.23 0.60
C THR A 91 -19.46 -7.66 2.00
N ALA A 92 -18.44 -6.82 2.16
CA ALA A 92 -18.11 -6.18 3.42
C ALA A 92 -19.23 -5.26 3.92
N LYS A 93 -19.85 -4.47 3.02
CA LYS A 93 -21.04 -3.67 3.36
C LYS A 93 -22.20 -4.54 3.84
N SER A 94 -22.44 -5.67 3.18
CA SER A 94 -23.58 -6.56 3.48
C SER A 94 -23.41 -7.29 4.82
N SER A 95 -22.18 -7.65 5.18
CA SER A 95 -21.87 -8.32 6.45
C SER A 95 -21.61 -7.34 7.61
N GLY A 96 -21.35 -6.07 7.31
CA GLY A 96 -20.96 -5.04 8.28
C GLY A 96 -19.47 -4.99 8.59
N ALA A 97 -18.63 -5.77 7.89
CA ALA A 97 -17.18 -5.73 8.05
C ALA A 97 -16.56 -4.42 7.51
N ILE A 98 -15.53 -3.92 8.20
CA ILE A 98 -14.66 -2.85 7.69
C ILE A 98 -13.37 -3.48 7.15
N VAL A 99 -13.01 -3.16 5.91
CA VAL A 99 -11.76 -3.62 5.26
C VAL A 99 -10.84 -2.43 5.02
N MET A 100 -9.73 -2.36 5.74
CA MET A 100 -8.78 -1.24 5.69
C MET A 100 -7.38 -1.70 5.29
N ASN A 101 -6.98 -1.48 4.03
CA ASN A 101 -5.62 -1.77 3.60
C ASN A 101 -4.66 -0.59 3.85
N ALA A 102 -3.36 -0.89 3.88
CA ALA A 102 -2.26 0.08 3.92
C ALA A 102 -2.17 0.92 5.22
N CYS A 103 -2.45 0.29 6.35
CA CYS A 103 -2.48 0.88 7.69
C CYS A 103 -1.10 0.92 8.38
N ALA A 104 -0.04 1.17 7.63
CA ALA A 104 1.31 1.22 8.16
C ALA A 104 2.13 2.38 7.59
N PHE A 105 3.39 2.45 8.02
CA PHE A 105 4.30 3.56 7.73
C PHE A 105 4.40 3.93 6.25
N ASP A 106 4.29 2.97 5.32
CA ASP A 106 4.44 3.28 3.90
C ASP A 106 3.40 4.32 3.47
N SER A 107 2.12 4.09 3.76
CA SER A 107 1.03 4.93 3.25
C SER A 107 0.28 5.79 4.28
N VAL A 108 0.32 5.48 5.58
CA VAL A 108 -0.36 6.29 6.61
C VAL A 108 0.14 7.74 6.66
N PRO A 109 1.47 8.03 6.65
CA PRO A 109 1.97 9.40 6.66
C PRO A 109 1.54 10.19 5.42
N ALA A 110 1.55 9.56 4.24
CA ALA A 110 1.07 10.18 3.02
C ALA A 110 -0.45 10.41 3.09
N ASP A 111 -1.25 9.39 3.37
CA ASP A 111 -2.71 9.52 3.36
C ASP A 111 -3.19 10.58 4.36
N LEU A 112 -2.82 10.46 5.64
CA LEU A 112 -3.21 11.42 6.67
C LEU A 112 -2.58 12.80 6.45
N GLY A 113 -1.32 12.87 6.02
CA GLY A 113 -0.62 14.14 5.82
C GLY A 113 -1.28 15.01 4.75
N PHE A 114 -1.74 14.39 3.65
CA PHE A 114 -2.45 15.12 2.60
C PHE A 114 -3.84 15.58 3.06
N GLN A 115 -4.57 14.74 3.82
CA GLN A 115 -5.87 15.11 4.40
C GLN A 115 -5.73 16.27 5.39
N LEU A 116 -4.73 16.21 6.28
CA LEU A 116 -4.44 17.27 7.25
C LEU A 116 -4.11 18.59 6.55
N MET A 117 -3.29 18.55 5.50
CA MET A 117 -2.92 19.74 4.74
C MET A 117 -4.12 20.34 4.00
N ARG A 118 -4.97 19.50 3.40
CA ARG A 118 -6.25 19.93 2.80
C ARG A 118 -7.12 20.64 3.82
N ASP A 119 -7.34 20.01 4.97
CA ASP A 119 -8.21 20.56 6.03
C ASP A 119 -7.66 21.85 6.62
N ARG A 120 -6.33 21.94 6.75
CA ARG A 120 -5.69 23.17 7.20
C ARG A 120 -5.91 24.31 6.21
N LEU A 121 -5.67 24.08 4.92
CA LEU A 121 -5.88 25.07 3.88
C LEU A 121 -7.35 25.53 3.83
N ALA A 122 -8.30 24.60 3.92
CA ALA A 122 -9.72 24.92 3.95
C ALA A 122 -10.12 25.78 5.16
N ARG A 123 -9.59 25.48 6.35
CA ARG A 123 -9.81 26.30 7.56
C ARG A 123 -9.27 27.71 7.42
N ASP A 124 -8.16 27.87 6.71
CA ASP A 124 -7.53 29.17 6.46
C ASP A 124 -8.20 29.92 5.28
N GLY A 125 -9.35 29.44 4.78
CA GLY A 125 -10.11 30.05 3.67
C GLY A 125 -9.54 29.76 2.28
N GLY A 126 -8.54 28.89 2.18
CA GLY A 126 -7.92 28.47 0.94
C GLY A 126 -8.60 27.26 0.30
N VAL A 127 -8.30 27.03 -0.98
CA VAL A 127 -8.70 25.83 -1.71
C VAL A 127 -7.45 25.08 -2.16
N PRO A 128 -7.28 23.79 -1.80
CA PRO A 128 -6.09 23.04 -2.18
C PRO A 128 -6.13 22.75 -3.68
N VAL A 129 -5.23 23.40 -4.43
CA VAL A 129 -4.98 23.09 -5.84
C VAL A 129 -4.19 21.80 -5.95
N SER A 130 -3.03 21.77 -5.28
CA SER A 130 -2.13 20.63 -5.33
C SER A 130 -1.33 20.46 -4.04
N ILE A 131 -1.01 19.22 -3.70
CA ILE A 131 -0.15 18.85 -2.57
C ILE A 131 0.90 17.87 -3.10
N GLU A 132 2.16 18.02 -2.67
CA GLU A 132 3.26 17.12 -3.04
C GLU A 132 3.99 16.69 -1.78
N SER A 133 4.35 15.40 -1.70
CA SER A 133 5.20 14.87 -0.63
C SER A 133 6.56 14.45 -1.14
N PHE A 134 7.58 14.63 -0.30
CA PHE A 134 8.96 14.23 -0.57
C PHE A 134 9.43 13.30 0.54
N LEU A 135 9.46 12.00 0.26
CA LEU A 135 9.99 10.99 1.17
C LEU A 135 11.52 11.03 1.12
N ARG A 136 12.12 11.39 2.25
CA ARG A 136 13.58 11.38 2.44
C ARG A 136 13.96 10.27 3.40
N ASN A 137 14.81 9.35 2.93
CA ASN A 137 15.36 8.32 3.78
C ASN A 137 16.49 8.90 4.64
N LEU A 138 16.30 8.88 5.96
CA LEU A 138 17.33 9.18 6.93
C LEU A 138 17.84 7.85 7.50
N TYR A 139 19.13 7.58 7.34
CA TYR A 139 19.77 6.37 7.85
C TYR A 139 20.90 6.74 8.80
N GLY A 140 21.04 5.95 9.87
CA GLY A 140 22.18 6.07 10.78
C GLY A 140 23.46 5.49 10.18
N PRO A 141 24.58 5.51 10.94
CA PRO A 141 25.87 4.98 10.48
C PRO A 141 25.83 3.50 10.04
N LYS A 142 24.85 2.73 10.53
CA LYS A 142 24.64 1.32 10.16
C LYS A 142 23.91 1.13 8.82
N GLY A 143 23.48 2.21 8.17
CA GLY A 143 22.77 2.16 6.89
C GLY A 143 21.32 1.72 7.00
N TYR A 144 20.79 1.23 5.88
CA TYR A 144 19.42 0.75 5.72
C TYR A 144 19.45 -0.70 5.26
N VAL A 145 18.55 -1.54 5.81
CA VAL A 145 18.39 -2.94 5.41
C VAL A 145 16.94 -3.13 4.95
N GLY A 146 16.76 -3.73 3.77
CA GLY A 146 15.44 -4.13 3.27
C GLY A 146 15.14 -5.59 3.60
N HIS A 147 13.87 -5.91 3.86
CA HIS A 147 13.41 -7.29 3.99
C HIS A 147 13.20 -7.92 2.60
N TYR A 148 13.48 -9.22 2.47
CA TYR A 148 13.27 -9.97 1.23
C TYR A 148 11.82 -9.88 0.74
N ALA A 149 10.83 -9.99 1.64
CA ALA A 149 9.41 -9.86 1.29
C ALA A 149 9.08 -8.49 0.66
N THR A 150 9.73 -7.41 1.12
CA THR A 150 9.57 -6.08 0.52
C THR A 150 10.14 -6.04 -0.90
N TYR A 151 11.31 -6.65 -1.10
CA TYR A 151 11.91 -6.77 -2.42
C TYR A 151 11.05 -7.61 -3.38
N GLU A 152 10.54 -8.74 -2.90
CA GLU A 152 9.62 -9.62 -3.64
C GLU A 152 8.35 -8.88 -4.07
N CYS A 153 7.71 -8.14 -3.16
CA CYS A 153 6.56 -7.29 -3.49
C CYS A 153 6.89 -6.25 -4.57
N ALA A 154 8.09 -5.65 -4.53
CA ALA A 154 8.51 -4.66 -5.53
C ALA A 154 8.68 -5.29 -6.92
N VAL A 155 9.32 -6.46 -7.01
CA VAL A 155 9.52 -7.19 -8.28
C VAL A 155 8.18 -7.55 -8.92
N TYR A 156 7.28 -8.13 -8.14
CA TYR A 156 5.95 -8.50 -8.64
C TYR A 156 5.07 -7.28 -8.92
N GLY A 157 5.14 -6.24 -8.08
CA GLY A 157 4.42 -4.98 -8.27
C GLY A 157 4.76 -4.31 -9.60
N MET A 158 6.06 -4.21 -9.93
CA MET A 158 6.52 -3.68 -11.22
C MET A 158 6.08 -4.56 -12.41
N GLY A 159 5.96 -5.87 -12.21
CA GLY A 159 5.44 -6.79 -13.23
C GLY A 159 3.92 -6.70 -13.47
N SER A 160 3.15 -6.21 -12.49
CA SER A 160 1.67 -6.21 -12.50
C SER A 160 1.03 -4.92 -13.04
N VAL A 161 1.77 -4.05 -13.73
CA VAL A 161 1.24 -2.76 -14.23
C VAL A 161 0.00 -2.94 -15.13
N GLY A 162 -0.02 -3.99 -15.96
CA GLY A 162 -1.18 -4.32 -16.80
C GLY A 162 -2.42 -4.72 -16.00
N GLU A 163 -2.23 -5.53 -14.95
CA GLU A 163 -3.29 -5.98 -14.05
C GLU A 163 -3.88 -4.81 -13.27
N LEU A 164 -3.02 -3.95 -12.69
CA LEU A 164 -3.45 -2.74 -12.01
C LEU A 164 -4.26 -1.81 -12.93
N ARG A 165 -3.84 -1.67 -14.20
CA ARG A 165 -4.60 -0.89 -15.19
C ARG A 165 -5.98 -1.49 -15.46
N ALA A 166 -6.07 -2.81 -15.55
CA ALA A 166 -7.35 -3.52 -15.75
C ALA A 166 -8.27 -3.33 -14.54
N VAL A 167 -7.76 -3.50 -13.31
CA VAL A 167 -8.50 -3.26 -12.06
C VAL A 167 -9.04 -1.82 -12.01
N ARG A 168 -8.21 -0.82 -12.34
CA ARG A 168 -8.63 0.59 -12.40
C ARG A 168 -9.75 0.86 -13.39
N LYS A 169 -9.70 0.22 -14.56
CA LYS A 169 -10.77 0.32 -15.57
C LYS A 169 -12.07 -0.28 -15.03
N SER A 170 -12.00 -1.43 -14.36
CA SER A 170 -13.18 -2.06 -13.75
C SER A 170 -13.77 -1.21 -12.63
N LEU A 171 -12.95 -0.68 -11.72
CA LEU A 171 -13.39 0.25 -10.67
C LEU A 171 -14.10 1.48 -11.26
N GLN A 172 -13.55 2.05 -12.34
CA GLN A 172 -14.20 3.16 -13.04
C GLN A 172 -15.56 2.77 -13.64
N SER A 173 -15.64 1.59 -14.28
CA SER A 173 -16.90 1.10 -14.87
C SER A 173 -18.00 0.84 -13.84
N GLN A 174 -17.62 0.55 -12.59
CA GLN A 174 -18.55 0.36 -11.47
C GLN A 174 -18.81 1.65 -10.67
N GLY A 175 -18.35 2.81 -11.15
CA GLY A 175 -18.55 4.09 -10.48
C GLY A 175 -17.74 4.28 -9.19
N MET A 176 -16.78 3.38 -8.88
CA MET A 176 -15.95 3.46 -7.66
C MET A 176 -14.77 4.44 -7.79
N LYS A 177 -14.59 5.07 -8.95
CA LYS A 177 -13.61 6.13 -9.21
C LYS A 177 -14.33 7.37 -9.77
N PRO A 178 -14.88 8.23 -8.91
CA PRO A 178 -15.63 9.41 -9.34
C PRO A 178 -14.72 10.46 -9.97
N LYS A 179 -15.31 11.39 -10.72
CA LYS A 179 -14.60 12.60 -11.17
C LYS A 179 -14.42 13.52 -9.98
N LEU A 180 -13.19 13.73 -9.53
CA LEU A 180 -12.89 14.66 -8.45
C LEU A 180 -13.12 16.12 -8.88
N ASN A 181 -13.77 16.90 -8.02
CA ASN A 181 -13.79 18.36 -8.15
C ASN A 181 -12.41 18.91 -7.80
N ARG A 182 -11.65 19.39 -8.77
CA ARG A 182 -10.31 19.97 -8.61
C ARG A 182 -10.29 21.35 -9.22
N VAL A 183 -9.56 22.28 -8.59
CA VAL A 183 -9.34 23.64 -9.11
C VAL A 183 -7.89 23.86 -9.49
N GLY A 184 -7.65 24.84 -10.36
CA GLY A 184 -6.30 25.24 -10.76
C GLY A 184 -5.59 24.25 -11.70
N PRO A 185 -4.31 24.53 -12.03
CA PRO A 185 -3.54 23.71 -12.94
C PRO A 185 -3.16 22.36 -12.32
N ALA A 186 -3.06 21.34 -13.17
CA ALA A 186 -2.51 20.06 -12.77
C ALA A 186 -1.02 20.17 -12.41
N LEU A 187 -0.54 19.27 -11.55
CA LEU A 187 0.88 19.17 -11.21
C LEU A 187 1.74 18.91 -12.46
N LYS A 188 2.94 19.49 -12.47
CA LYS A 188 3.95 19.24 -13.51
C LYS A 188 4.31 17.75 -13.49
N HIS A 189 4.28 17.13 -14.66
CA HIS A 189 4.70 15.75 -14.79
C HIS A 189 6.24 15.65 -14.80
N HIS A 190 6.78 14.80 -13.92
CA HIS A 190 8.21 14.50 -13.85
C HIS A 190 8.44 13.05 -14.32
N PRO A 191 8.85 12.81 -15.59
CA PRO A 191 9.01 11.45 -16.13
C PRO A 191 10.26 10.72 -15.63
N GLY A 192 11.17 11.43 -14.96
CA GLY A 192 12.43 10.88 -14.48
C GLY A 192 12.96 11.69 -13.31
N PHE A 193 14.28 11.71 -13.14
CA PHE A 193 14.90 12.43 -12.05
C PHE A 193 14.80 13.94 -12.23
N PHE A 194 14.62 14.65 -11.12
CA PHE A 194 14.64 16.11 -11.07
C PHE A 194 15.19 16.60 -9.73
N GLN A 195 15.40 17.91 -9.62
CA GLN A 195 15.76 18.59 -8.38
C GLN A 195 14.62 19.54 -8.01
N ASP A 196 14.45 19.78 -6.71
CA ASP A 196 13.41 20.66 -6.18
C ASP A 196 13.99 21.48 -5.01
N ASP A 197 13.75 22.79 -5.04
CA ASP A 197 14.29 23.73 -4.05
C ASP A 197 13.74 23.49 -2.63
N ARG A 198 12.60 22.80 -2.49
CA ARG A 198 12.04 22.40 -1.18
C ARG A 198 12.85 21.30 -0.50
N VAL A 199 13.65 20.55 -1.26
CA VAL A 199 14.53 19.48 -0.77
C VAL A 199 15.94 19.63 -1.35
N PRO A 200 16.67 20.68 -0.97
CA PRO A 200 17.94 21.03 -1.59
C PRO A 200 18.97 19.89 -1.44
N GLY A 201 19.77 19.68 -2.49
CA GLY A 201 20.80 18.63 -2.52
C GLY A 201 20.26 17.21 -2.75
N MET A 202 18.95 17.05 -3.00
CA MET A 202 18.33 15.76 -3.29
C MET A 202 18.06 15.59 -4.79
N LEU A 203 18.04 14.33 -5.22
CA LEU A 203 17.54 13.85 -6.50
C LEU A 203 16.16 13.24 -6.27
N CYS A 204 15.14 13.84 -6.87
CA CYS A 204 13.74 13.45 -6.73
C CYS A 204 13.30 12.55 -7.88
N MET A 205 12.41 11.61 -7.62
CA MET A 205 11.74 10.76 -8.61
C MET A 205 10.36 10.36 -8.11
N ASN A 206 9.45 9.92 -8.99
CA ASN A 206 8.15 9.40 -8.55
C ASN A 206 8.36 8.22 -7.59
N PHE A 207 7.69 8.25 -6.45
CA PHE A 207 7.65 7.11 -5.54
C PHE A 207 6.84 5.99 -6.18
N LEU A 208 7.42 4.80 -6.26
CA LEU A 208 6.83 3.63 -6.92
C LEU A 208 5.99 2.76 -5.97
N GLY A 209 5.79 3.20 -4.72
CA GLY A 209 4.96 2.51 -3.72
C GLY A 209 3.46 2.83 -3.84
N SER A 210 2.72 2.53 -2.78
CA SER A 210 1.24 2.64 -2.79
C SER A 210 0.68 4.02 -2.52
N ASP A 211 1.46 4.95 -1.99
CA ASP A 211 0.98 6.22 -1.44
C ASP A 211 0.08 7.00 -2.39
N ARG A 212 0.52 7.18 -3.64
CA ARG A 212 -0.28 7.91 -4.63
C ARG A 212 -1.64 7.22 -4.86
N SER A 213 -1.66 5.89 -4.87
CA SER A 213 -2.88 5.10 -5.08
C SER A 213 -3.79 5.15 -3.85
N VAL A 214 -3.22 5.10 -2.64
CA VAL A 214 -3.96 5.22 -1.37
C VAL A 214 -4.57 6.62 -1.24
N VAL A 215 -3.79 7.69 -1.42
CA VAL A 215 -4.28 9.08 -1.39
C VAL A 215 -5.37 9.32 -2.45
N GLN A 216 -5.22 8.73 -3.65
CA GLN A 216 -6.26 8.81 -4.67
C GLN A 216 -7.53 8.09 -4.22
N ARG A 217 -7.41 6.87 -3.68
CA ARG A 217 -8.54 6.09 -3.16
C ARG A 217 -9.27 6.82 -2.04
N THR A 218 -8.55 7.49 -1.14
CA THR A 218 -9.15 8.32 -0.08
C THR A 218 -9.96 9.46 -0.67
N GLN A 219 -9.44 10.19 -1.66
CA GLN A 219 -10.20 11.24 -2.35
C GLN A 219 -11.43 10.70 -3.09
N ASP A 220 -11.30 9.53 -3.73
CA ASP A 220 -12.40 8.84 -4.41
C ASP A 220 -13.52 8.52 -3.40
N MET A 221 -13.17 7.90 -2.27
CA MET A 221 -14.14 7.54 -1.22
C MET A 221 -14.81 8.77 -0.59
N GLN A 222 -14.05 9.83 -0.31
CA GLN A 222 -14.59 11.09 0.22
C GLN A 222 -15.57 11.74 -0.77
N THR A 223 -15.25 11.71 -2.07
CA THR A 223 -16.12 12.25 -3.13
C THR A 223 -17.39 11.42 -3.32
N LEU A 224 -17.30 10.10 -3.16
CA LEU A 224 -18.47 9.22 -3.18
C LEU A 224 -19.38 9.43 -1.96
N ALA A 225 -18.80 9.74 -0.80
CA ALA A 225 -19.54 10.03 0.42
C ALA A 225 -20.17 11.44 0.40
N ASP A 226 -19.46 12.42 -0.14
CA ASP A 226 -19.91 13.80 -0.27
C ASP A 226 -19.46 14.38 -1.62
N SER A 227 -20.42 14.59 -2.53
CA SER A 227 -20.14 15.14 -3.86
C SER A 227 -19.59 16.58 -3.85
N THR A 228 -19.70 17.30 -2.72
CA THR A 228 -19.13 18.64 -2.54
C THR A 228 -17.67 18.60 -2.13
N TYR A 229 -17.13 17.41 -1.85
CA TYR A 229 -15.73 17.21 -1.50
C TYR A 229 -14.79 17.84 -2.52
N GLN A 230 -13.94 18.74 -2.03
CA GLN A 230 -12.95 19.43 -2.84
C GLN A 230 -11.66 18.61 -2.91
N GLY A 231 -11.49 17.92 -4.03
CA GLY A 231 -10.26 17.20 -4.35
C GLY A 231 -9.13 18.14 -4.78
N PHE A 232 -7.93 17.56 -4.82
CA PHE A 232 -6.69 18.24 -5.19
C PHE A 232 -5.84 17.34 -6.10
N TYR A 233 -4.87 17.95 -6.79
CA TYR A 233 -3.82 17.20 -7.47
C TYR A 233 -2.77 16.75 -6.46
N HIS A 234 -2.29 15.52 -6.58
CA HIS A 234 -1.26 15.02 -5.69
C HIS A 234 -0.18 14.22 -6.39
N ASN A 235 1.02 14.27 -5.82
CA ASN A 235 2.07 13.33 -6.16
C ASN A 235 2.97 13.05 -4.95
N CYS A 236 3.60 11.88 -4.97
CA CYS A 236 4.52 11.44 -3.92
C CYS A 236 5.87 11.15 -4.57
N TYR A 237 6.92 11.79 -4.07
CA TYR A 237 8.28 11.65 -4.59
C TYR A 237 9.18 10.98 -3.59
N LEU A 238 10.08 10.13 -4.08
CA LEU A 238 11.25 9.70 -3.34
C LEU A 238 12.39 10.69 -3.60
N ALA A 239 13.03 11.17 -2.53
CA ALA A 239 14.16 12.08 -2.58
C ALA A 239 15.38 11.41 -1.95
N VAL A 240 16.40 11.18 -2.78
CA VAL A 240 17.69 10.57 -2.37
C VAL A 240 18.83 11.57 -2.52
N GLN A 241 19.96 11.35 -1.83
CA GLN A 241 21.10 12.24 -1.99
C GLN A 241 21.54 12.32 -3.46
N ASN A 242 21.77 13.54 -3.97
CA ASN A 242 22.16 13.79 -5.34
C ASN A 242 23.67 13.49 -5.56
N THR A 243 24.03 12.21 -5.49
CA THR A 243 25.38 11.72 -5.80
C THR A 243 25.40 11.03 -7.16
N LEU A 244 26.56 11.02 -7.83
CA LEU A 244 26.73 10.28 -9.08
C LEU A 244 26.43 8.78 -8.89
N THR A 245 26.86 8.22 -7.75
CA THR A 245 26.61 6.82 -7.37
C THR A 245 25.11 6.51 -7.31
N ASN A 246 24.31 7.35 -6.62
CA ASN A 246 22.87 7.13 -6.54
C ASN A 246 22.21 7.24 -7.93
N LYS A 247 22.59 8.25 -8.73
CA LYS A 247 22.09 8.39 -10.11
C LYS A 247 22.33 7.14 -10.94
N LEU A 248 23.58 6.66 -10.96
CA LEU A 248 23.95 5.47 -11.73
C LEU A 248 23.25 4.22 -11.20
N ALA A 249 23.16 4.06 -9.88
CA ALA A 249 22.44 2.95 -9.26
C ALA A 249 20.97 2.92 -9.71
N PHE A 250 20.24 4.03 -9.59
CA PHE A 250 18.83 4.06 -10.00
C PHE A 250 18.63 3.89 -11.52
N ILE A 251 19.53 4.42 -12.37
CA ILE A 251 19.43 4.24 -13.83
C ILE A 251 19.70 2.78 -14.21
N ILE A 252 20.84 2.23 -13.78
CA ILE A 252 21.29 0.90 -14.19
C ILE A 252 20.42 -0.17 -13.53
N PHE A 253 20.30 -0.13 -12.20
CA PHE A 253 19.53 -1.13 -11.46
C PHE A 253 18.05 -0.97 -11.72
N GLY A 254 17.52 0.26 -11.67
CA GLY A 254 16.10 0.51 -11.95
C GLY A 254 15.72 0.14 -13.38
N GLY A 255 16.57 0.44 -14.37
CA GLY A 255 16.36 0.06 -15.76
C GLY A 255 16.37 -1.46 -15.97
N LEU A 256 17.37 -2.15 -15.41
CA LEU A 256 17.50 -3.61 -15.48
C LEU A 256 16.33 -4.30 -14.79
N VAL A 257 16.01 -3.91 -13.55
CA VAL A 257 14.89 -4.48 -12.80
C VAL A 257 13.57 -4.24 -13.53
N ASN A 258 13.33 -3.03 -14.03
CA ASN A 258 12.12 -2.72 -14.80
C ASN A 258 12.01 -3.55 -16.09
N PHE A 259 13.13 -3.85 -16.76
CA PHE A 259 13.13 -4.74 -17.92
C PHE A 259 12.80 -6.19 -17.51
N LEU A 260 13.51 -6.73 -16.52
CA LEU A 260 13.35 -8.11 -16.06
C LEU A 260 11.96 -8.37 -15.47
N CYS A 261 11.40 -7.41 -14.73
CA CYS A 261 10.07 -7.54 -14.12
C CYS A 261 8.94 -7.71 -15.14
N LYS A 262 9.15 -7.34 -16.42
CA LYS A 262 8.14 -7.53 -17.49
C LYS A 262 7.96 -9.00 -17.87
N TYR A 263 8.98 -9.83 -17.68
CA TYR A 263 8.98 -11.22 -18.11
C TYR A 263 8.95 -12.16 -16.90
N THR A 264 8.25 -13.30 -17.03
CA THR A 264 8.19 -14.32 -15.97
C THR A 264 9.59 -14.82 -15.60
N TRP A 265 10.40 -15.22 -16.59
CA TRP A 265 11.78 -15.67 -16.39
C TRP A 265 12.67 -14.61 -15.74
N GLY A 266 12.41 -13.32 -16.01
CA GLY A 266 13.16 -12.22 -15.44
C GLY A 266 12.81 -12.00 -13.96
N ARG A 267 11.54 -12.17 -13.59
CA ARG A 267 11.13 -12.20 -12.18
C ARG A 267 11.71 -13.41 -11.45
N ASP A 268 11.69 -14.60 -12.06
CA ASP A 268 12.29 -15.80 -11.48
C ASP A 268 13.81 -15.65 -11.26
N LEU A 269 14.49 -14.89 -12.12
CA LEU A 269 15.91 -14.57 -11.95
C LEU A 269 16.15 -13.59 -10.80
N LEU A 270 15.28 -12.59 -10.65
CA LEU A 270 15.37 -11.60 -9.56
C LEU A 270 15.08 -12.21 -8.19
N LEU A 271 14.23 -13.24 -8.13
CA LEU A 271 13.75 -13.87 -6.89
C LEU A 271 14.51 -15.15 -6.48
N LYS A 272 15.65 -15.45 -7.11
CA LYS A 272 16.53 -16.56 -6.75
C LYS A 272 17.60 -16.11 -5.76
#